data_AF-A0A662M5P2-F1
#
_entry.id   AF-A0A662M5P2-F1
#
_cell.length_a   1.000
_cell.length_b   1.000
_cell.length_c   1.000
_cell.angle_alpha   90.00
_cell.angle_beta   90.00
_cell.angle_gamma   90.00
#
_symmetry.space_group_name_H-M   'P 1'
#
loop_
_entity.id
_entity.type
_entity.pdbx_description
1 polymer ?
#
loop_
_entity_poly.entity_id
_entity_poly.type
_entity_poly.pdbx_seq_one_letter_code
_entity_poly.pdbx_strand_id
1 'polypeptide(L)'
;MTSKYITYGVFFGAVFGLIIGALIIPIYDSSVKEFAIELVRKDLERHGIPENEMNTTLVILKKELDTVKYWMPIAEMINFIIYGLIIGGITQLFYNRVRVKAPIAAVLAFLIALGVYSLILYGVNVYYSGDFIPIMLKHVPLWYILLEIFGFMGIYLIMCSIKGPWERWFLGGPKHY
;
A
#
# COMPACT_ATOMS: atom_id res chain seq x y z
N MET A 1 -23.00 9.51 -13.06
CA MET A 1 -21.68 10.16 -13.19
C MET A 1 -20.70 9.48 -12.27
N THR A 2 -19.61 8.93 -12.79
CA THR A 2 -18.52 8.36 -11.99
C THR A 2 -17.81 9.47 -11.22
N SER A 3 -17.53 9.27 -9.92
CA SER A 3 -16.85 10.28 -9.11
C SER A 3 -15.40 10.46 -9.58
N LYS A 4 -15.03 11.68 -10.00
CA LYS A 4 -13.67 11.97 -10.46
C LYS A 4 -12.60 11.65 -9.42
N TYR A 5 -12.89 11.83 -8.13
CA TYR A 5 -11.96 11.54 -7.04
C TYR A 5 -11.72 10.05 -6.85
N ILE A 6 -12.74 9.22 -7.12
CA ILE A 6 -12.62 7.76 -7.12
C ILE A 6 -11.84 7.32 -8.36
N THR A 7 -12.16 7.87 -9.54
CA THR A 7 -11.45 7.56 -10.78
C THR A 7 -9.96 7.91 -10.69
N TYR A 8 -9.62 9.09 -10.15
CA TYR A 8 -8.23 9.47 -9.90
C TYR A 8 -7.55 8.51 -8.92
N GLY A 9 -8.23 8.17 -7.82
CA GLY A 9 -7.68 7.23 -6.83
C GLY A 9 -7.37 5.87 -7.45
N VAL A 10 -8.30 5.28 -8.19
CA VAL A 10 -8.13 3.95 -8.82
C VAL A 10 -7.04 3.97 -9.88
N PHE A 11 -7.11 4.91 -10.82
CA PHE A 11 -6.19 4.91 -11.96
C PHE A 11 -4.75 5.20 -11.52
N PHE A 12 -4.55 6.26 -10.73
CA PHE A 12 -3.21 6.59 -10.25
C PHE A 12 -2.75 5.63 -9.17
N GLY A 13 -3.66 5.00 -8.43
CA GLY A 13 -3.34 3.87 -7.55
C GLY A 13 -2.77 2.70 -8.34
N ALA A 14 -3.42 2.29 -9.41
CA ALA A 14 -2.92 1.20 -10.27
C ALA A 14 -1.53 1.51 -10.82
N VAL A 15 -1.34 2.70 -11.40
CA VAL A 15 -0.04 3.12 -11.97
C VAL A 15 1.04 3.20 -10.89
N PHE A 16 0.74 3.81 -9.75
CA PHE A 16 1.69 3.93 -8.66
C PHE A 16 2.07 2.57 -8.07
N GLY A 17 1.09 1.68 -7.87
CA GLY A 17 1.35 0.32 -7.38
C GLY A 17 2.20 -0.51 -8.33
N LEU A 18 2.01 -0.39 -9.64
CA LEU A 18 2.92 -1.02 -10.61
C LEU A 18 4.36 -0.50 -10.48
N ILE A 19 4.54 0.80 -10.31
CA ILE A 19 5.87 1.41 -10.14
C ILE A 19 6.51 0.94 -8.84
N ILE A 20 5.78 1.03 -7.72
CA ILE A 20 6.27 0.62 -6.39
C ILE A 20 6.60 -0.87 -6.34
N GLY A 21 5.71 -1.72 -6.86
CA GLY A 21 5.96 -3.15 -6.90
C GLY A 21 7.06 -3.54 -7.88
N ALA A 22 7.34 -2.75 -8.93
CA ALA A 22 8.54 -2.95 -9.74
C ALA A 22 9.82 -2.51 -8.99
N LEU A 23 9.75 -1.42 -8.20
CA LEU A 23 10.86 -0.92 -7.40
C LEU A 23 11.25 -1.84 -6.24
N ILE A 24 10.34 -2.72 -5.79
CA ILE A 24 10.66 -3.69 -4.72
C ILE A 24 11.47 -4.88 -5.24
N ILE A 25 11.37 -5.23 -6.54
CA ILE A 25 12.03 -6.40 -7.13
C ILE A 25 13.55 -6.42 -6.88
N PRO A 26 14.30 -5.31 -7.07
CA PRO A 26 15.75 -5.28 -6.82
C PRO A 26 16.14 -5.49 -5.36
N ILE A 27 15.27 -5.13 -4.41
CA ILE A 27 15.53 -5.21 -2.97
C ILE A 27 14.78 -6.38 -2.30
N TYR A 28 13.99 -7.14 -3.05
CA TYR A 28 13.10 -8.17 -2.52
C TYR A 28 13.83 -9.22 -1.69
N ASP A 29 14.94 -9.74 -2.23
CA ASP A 29 15.68 -10.83 -1.61
C ASP A 29 16.38 -10.39 -0.33
N SER A 30 16.85 -9.14 -0.26
CA SER A 30 17.53 -8.58 0.91
C SER A 30 16.61 -7.90 1.92
N SER A 31 15.35 -7.69 1.57
CA SER A 31 14.37 -6.96 2.40
C SER A 31 13.16 -7.84 2.69
N VAL A 32 12.22 -7.94 1.75
CA VAL A 32 10.90 -8.58 1.94
C VAL A 32 11.03 -10.06 2.32
N LYS A 33 11.94 -10.77 1.66
CA LYS A 33 12.16 -12.19 1.88
C LYS A 33 12.73 -12.46 3.27
N GLU A 34 13.77 -11.72 3.68
CA GLU A 34 14.37 -11.83 5.00
C GLU A 34 13.41 -11.38 6.12
N PHE A 35 12.63 -10.33 5.87
CA PHE A 35 11.54 -9.90 6.74
C PHE A 35 10.54 -11.04 7.00
N ALA A 36 10.01 -11.67 5.94
CA ALA A 36 9.05 -12.75 6.07
C ALA A 36 9.64 -13.98 6.77
N ILE A 37 10.89 -14.34 6.46
CA ILE A 37 11.58 -15.47 7.09
C ILE A 37 11.80 -15.22 8.58
N GLU A 38 12.29 -14.05 8.97
CA GLU A 38 12.55 -13.72 10.38
C GLU A 38 11.24 -13.63 11.18
N LEU A 39 10.19 -13.05 10.59
CA LEU A 39 8.88 -12.96 11.23
C LEU A 39 8.27 -14.35 11.47
N VAL A 40 8.27 -15.22 10.45
CA VAL A 40 7.74 -16.59 10.59
C VAL A 40 8.60 -17.41 11.55
N ARG A 41 9.93 -17.26 11.53
CA ARG A 41 10.80 -17.92 12.51
C ARG A 41 10.41 -17.54 13.94
N LYS A 42 10.24 -16.24 14.22
CA LYS A 42 9.84 -15.77 15.55
C LYS A 42 8.48 -16.29 15.97
N ASP A 43 7.54 -16.37 15.03
CA ASP A 43 6.23 -16.95 15.29
C ASP A 43 6.31 -18.46 15.63
N LEU A 44 7.13 -19.23 14.91
CA LEU A 44 7.35 -20.65 15.18
C LEU A 44 8.07 -20.88 16.52
N GLU A 45 9.11 -20.09 16.83
CA GLU A 45 9.82 -20.10 18.12
C GLU A 45 8.84 -19.87 19.28
N ARG A 46 7.93 -18.90 19.12
CA ARG A 46 6.92 -18.55 20.13
C ARG A 46 5.93 -19.69 20.39
N HIS A 47 5.60 -20.46 19.36
CA HIS A 47 4.72 -21.63 19.48
C HIS A 47 5.45 -22.90 19.93
N GLY A 48 6.75 -22.82 20.23
CA GLY A 48 7.53 -23.95 20.72
C GLY A 48 7.75 -25.04 19.68
N ILE A 49 7.73 -24.68 18.39
CA ILE A 49 7.93 -25.64 17.31
C ILE A 49 9.37 -26.18 17.35
N PRO A 50 9.56 -27.51 17.29
CA PRO A 50 10.89 -28.11 17.26
C PRO A 50 11.77 -27.60 16.11
N GLU A 51 13.08 -27.50 16.35
CA GLU A 51 14.03 -26.91 15.39
C GLU A 51 14.05 -27.61 14.02
N ASN A 52 13.89 -28.94 14.00
CA ASN A 52 13.82 -29.73 12.77
C ASN A 52 12.58 -29.39 11.91
N GLU A 53 11.42 -29.24 12.53
CA GLU A 53 10.17 -28.85 11.86
C GLU A 53 10.22 -27.39 11.42
N MET A 54 10.74 -26.51 12.28
CA MET A 54 10.94 -25.10 11.95
C MET A 54 11.84 -24.93 10.72
N ASN A 55 12.99 -25.61 10.67
CA ASN A 55 13.90 -25.54 9.54
C ASN A 55 13.24 -26.04 8.25
N THR A 56 12.44 -27.09 8.33
CA THR A 56 11.69 -27.62 7.18
C THR A 56 10.69 -26.59 6.66
N THR A 57 9.91 -25.97 7.55
CA THR A 57 8.94 -24.91 7.21
C THR A 57 9.62 -23.70 6.59
N LEU A 58 10.75 -23.24 7.14
CA LEU A 58 11.47 -22.09 6.62
C LEU A 58 12.07 -22.35 5.23
N VAL A 59 12.52 -23.59 4.95
CA VAL A 59 13.00 -23.97 3.60
C VAL A 59 11.86 -23.93 2.58
N ILE A 60 10.68 -24.44 2.94
CA ILE A 60 9.50 -24.40 2.08
C ILE A 60 9.08 -22.94 1.83
N LEU A 61 8.96 -22.14 2.90
CA LEU A 61 8.64 -20.72 2.80
C LEU A 61 9.61 -19.98 1.88
N LYS A 62 10.93 -20.23 2.02
CA LYS A 62 11.96 -19.60 1.20
C LYS A 62 11.74 -19.86 -0.29
N LYS A 63 11.38 -21.09 -0.65
CA LYS A 63 11.10 -21.52 -2.03
C LYS A 63 9.82 -20.87 -2.57
N GLU A 64 8.76 -20.79 -1.76
CA GLU A 64 7.53 -20.12 -2.17
C GLU A 64 7.75 -18.61 -2.41
N LEU A 65 8.50 -17.96 -1.52
CA LEU A 65 8.83 -16.54 -1.63
C LEU A 65 9.62 -16.21 -2.89
N ASP A 66 10.43 -17.13 -3.44
CA ASP A 66 11.14 -16.92 -4.71
C ASP A 66 10.17 -16.74 -5.90
N THR A 67 9.01 -17.38 -5.85
CA THR A 67 7.99 -17.25 -6.90
C THR A 67 7.16 -15.98 -6.71
N VAL A 68 6.89 -15.59 -5.46
CA VAL A 68 6.09 -14.42 -5.10
C VAL A 68 6.70 -13.10 -5.61
N LYS A 69 8.04 -13.02 -5.70
CA LYS A 69 8.78 -11.84 -6.20
C LYS A 69 8.20 -11.26 -7.49
N TYR A 70 7.82 -12.11 -8.45
CA TYR A 70 7.32 -11.67 -9.75
C TYR A 70 5.86 -11.20 -9.72
N TRP A 71 5.12 -11.56 -8.67
CA TRP A 71 3.75 -11.13 -8.45
C TRP A 71 3.64 -9.82 -7.66
N MET A 72 4.74 -9.35 -7.07
CA MET A 72 4.77 -8.10 -6.29
C MET A 72 4.21 -6.88 -7.06
N PRO A 73 4.56 -6.62 -8.34
CA PRO A 73 3.95 -5.52 -9.09
C PRO A 73 2.43 -5.59 -9.19
N ILE A 74 1.89 -6.79 -9.36
CA ILE A 74 0.45 -7.02 -9.49
C ILE A 74 -0.22 -6.89 -8.12
N ALA A 75 0.38 -7.46 -7.08
CA ALA A 75 -0.10 -7.32 -5.71
C ALA A 75 -0.16 -5.85 -5.27
N GLU A 76 0.92 -5.09 -5.51
CA GLU A 76 0.97 -3.66 -5.20
C GLU A 76 -0.04 -2.86 -6.03
N MET A 77 -0.17 -3.15 -7.33
CA MET A 77 -1.21 -2.52 -8.16
C MET A 77 -2.62 -2.71 -7.56
N ILE A 78 -2.96 -3.93 -7.14
CA ILE A 78 -4.27 -4.22 -6.52
C ILE A 78 -4.42 -3.48 -5.18
N ASN A 79 -3.38 -3.50 -4.33
CA ASN A 79 -3.39 -2.80 -3.05
C ASN A 79 -3.64 -1.29 -3.25
N PHE A 80 -2.93 -0.65 -4.17
CA PHE A 80 -3.09 0.78 -4.42
C PHE A 80 -4.40 1.13 -5.14
N ILE A 81 -5.01 0.21 -5.91
CA ILE A 81 -6.39 0.37 -6.39
C ILE A 81 -7.36 0.42 -5.20
N ILE A 82 -7.22 -0.49 -4.23
CA ILE A 82 -8.06 -0.52 -3.04
C ILE A 82 -7.86 0.74 -2.20
N TYR A 83 -6.62 1.15 -1.94
CA TYR A 83 -6.33 2.42 -1.26
C TYR A 83 -6.92 3.61 -2.01
N GLY A 84 -6.79 3.64 -3.34
CA GLY A 84 -7.35 4.66 -4.20
C GLY A 84 -8.89 4.74 -4.13
N LEU A 85 -9.57 3.59 -4.06
CA LEU A 85 -11.01 3.52 -3.85
C LEU A 85 -11.42 4.11 -2.50
N ILE A 86 -10.71 3.74 -1.42
CA ILE A 86 -11.00 4.20 -0.07
C ILE A 86 -10.79 5.71 0.03
N ILE A 87 -9.59 6.19 -0.34
CA ILE A 87 -9.25 7.61 -0.27
C ILE A 87 -10.15 8.42 -1.20
N GLY A 88 -10.42 7.94 -2.41
CA GLY A 88 -11.32 8.57 -3.36
C GLY A 88 -12.77 8.65 -2.88
N GLY A 89 -13.24 7.58 -2.22
CA GLY A 89 -14.57 7.53 -1.61
C GLY A 89 -14.71 8.53 -0.46
N ILE A 90 -13.75 8.53 0.47
CA ILE A 90 -13.75 9.47 1.61
C ILE A 90 -13.63 10.92 1.12
N THR A 91 -12.77 11.18 0.14
CA THR A 91 -12.62 12.51 -0.48
C THR A 91 -13.94 12.98 -1.10
N GLN A 92 -14.62 12.12 -1.85
CA GLN A 92 -15.94 12.41 -2.44
C GLN A 92 -16.99 12.70 -1.36
N LEU A 93 -16.96 11.98 -0.24
CA LEU A 93 -17.86 12.23 0.90
C LEU A 93 -17.61 13.62 1.50
N PHE A 94 -16.36 13.99 1.80
CA PHE A 94 -16.05 15.32 2.32
C PHE A 94 -16.37 16.45 1.35
N TYR A 95 -16.09 16.25 0.06
CA TYR A 95 -16.37 17.24 -0.97
C TYR A 95 -17.87 17.49 -1.14
N ASN A 96 -18.69 16.44 -1.24
CA ASN A 96 -20.11 16.59 -1.51
C ASN A 96 -20.97 16.83 -0.27
N ARG A 97 -20.70 16.09 0.82
CA ARG A 97 -21.55 16.10 2.03
C ARG A 97 -21.12 17.19 3.00
N VAL A 98 -19.82 17.34 3.21
CA VAL A 98 -19.25 18.32 4.16
C VAL A 98 -18.89 19.65 3.46
N ARG A 99 -18.95 19.69 2.12
CA ARG A 99 -18.68 20.88 1.29
C ARG A 99 -17.29 21.47 1.49
N VAL A 100 -16.32 20.59 1.76
CA VAL A 100 -14.90 20.97 1.91
C VAL A 100 -14.25 21.11 0.54
N LYS A 101 -13.30 22.05 0.39
CA LYS A 101 -12.51 22.18 -0.86
C LYS A 101 -11.76 20.87 -1.15
N ALA A 102 -11.69 20.48 -2.42
CA ALA A 102 -11.11 19.20 -2.83
C ALA A 102 -9.70 18.89 -2.27
N PRO A 103 -8.75 19.83 -2.22
CA PRO A 103 -7.43 19.56 -1.63
C PRO A 103 -7.51 19.24 -0.13
N ILE A 104 -8.34 19.97 0.60
CA ILE A 104 -8.54 19.77 2.05
C ILE A 104 -9.27 18.45 2.29
N ALA A 105 -10.28 18.13 1.47
CA ALA A 105 -10.99 16.85 1.52
C ALA A 105 -10.04 15.66 1.28
N ALA A 106 -9.11 15.77 0.33
CA ALA A 106 -8.10 14.74 0.05
C ALA A 106 -7.12 14.57 1.22
N VAL A 107 -6.66 15.67 1.83
CA VAL A 107 -5.81 15.62 3.03
C VAL A 107 -6.53 14.95 4.19
N LEU A 108 -7.79 15.31 4.45
CA LEU A 108 -8.59 14.67 5.51
C LEU A 108 -8.79 13.18 5.25
N ALA A 109 -9.10 12.80 4.00
CA ALA A 109 -9.23 11.40 3.61
C ALA A 109 -7.94 10.60 3.86
N PHE A 110 -6.79 11.18 3.51
CA PHE A 110 -5.49 10.58 3.76
C PHE A 110 -5.18 10.46 5.24
N LEU A 111 -5.44 11.49 6.05
CA LEU A 111 -5.21 11.42 7.50
C LEU A 111 -6.06 10.33 8.16
N ILE A 112 -7.30 10.15 7.73
CA ILE A 112 -8.15 9.04 8.19
C ILE A 112 -7.55 7.69 7.76
N ALA A 113 -7.18 7.54 6.49
CA ALA A 113 -6.57 6.31 5.99
C ALA A 113 -5.27 5.98 6.73
N LEU A 114 -4.42 6.99 6.99
CA LEU A 114 -3.19 6.85 7.75
C LEU A 114 -3.48 6.44 9.20
N GLY A 115 -4.48 7.04 9.85
CA GLY A 115 -4.90 6.65 11.20
C GLY A 115 -5.35 5.19 11.26
N VAL A 116 -6.17 4.74 10.30
CA VAL A 116 -6.60 3.33 10.20
C VAL A 116 -5.40 2.41 9.95
N TYR A 117 -4.50 2.78 9.04
CA TYR A 117 -3.30 2.02 8.75
C TYR A 117 -2.39 1.90 9.99
N SER A 118 -2.17 2.99 10.73
CA SER A 118 -1.41 2.98 11.98
C SER A 118 -2.06 2.11 13.05
N LEU A 119 -3.39 2.10 13.16
CA LEU A 119 -4.10 1.21 14.09
C LEU A 119 -3.94 -0.27 13.71
N ILE A 120 -3.99 -0.60 12.42
CA ILE A 120 -3.73 -1.96 11.93
C ILE A 120 -2.29 -2.37 12.27
N LEU A 121 -1.30 -1.53 11.94
CA LEU A 121 0.11 -1.81 12.27
C LEU A 121 0.33 -2.00 13.77
N TYR A 122 -0.31 -1.16 14.61
CA TYR A 122 -0.26 -1.31 16.05
C TYR A 122 -0.85 -2.66 16.49
N GLY A 123 -2.03 -3.04 15.97
CA GLY A 123 -2.67 -4.32 16.27
C GLY A 123 -1.81 -5.52 15.87
N VAL A 124 -1.21 -5.49 14.68
CA VAL A 124 -0.27 -6.52 14.21
C VAL A 124 0.96 -6.57 15.11
N ASN A 125 1.52 -5.43 15.49
CA ASN A 125 2.67 -5.39 16.40
C ASN A 125 2.34 -5.99 17.78
N VAL A 126 1.18 -5.68 18.34
CA VAL A 126 0.71 -6.28 19.59
C VAL A 126 0.51 -7.79 19.44
N TYR A 127 -0.07 -8.24 18.32
CA TYR A 127 -0.24 -9.67 18.04
C TYR A 127 1.11 -10.40 18.06
N TYR A 128 2.14 -9.83 17.44
CA TYR A 128 3.51 -10.36 17.44
C TYR A 128 4.34 -9.92 18.65
N SER A 129 3.70 -9.63 19.80
CA SER A 129 4.38 -9.29 21.07
C SER A 129 5.40 -8.14 21.00
N GLY A 130 5.26 -7.25 20.01
CA GLY A 130 6.15 -6.12 19.78
C GLY A 130 7.28 -6.36 18.78
N ASP A 131 7.41 -7.56 18.23
CA ASP A 131 8.54 -7.91 17.34
C ASP A 131 8.34 -7.45 15.89
N PHE A 132 7.08 -7.25 15.45
CA PHE A 132 6.77 -6.95 14.05
C PHE A 132 7.42 -5.65 13.56
N ILE A 133 7.23 -4.53 14.27
CA ILE A 133 7.78 -3.23 13.86
C ILE A 133 9.32 -3.24 13.85
N PRO A 134 10.01 -3.74 14.90
CA PRO A 134 11.47 -3.91 14.87
C PRO A 134 11.97 -4.74 13.69
N ILE A 135 11.35 -5.89 13.42
CA ILE A 135 11.77 -6.76 12.30
C ILE A 135 11.48 -6.07 10.95
N MET A 136 10.35 -5.39 10.81
CA MET A 136 10.02 -4.61 9.61
C MET A 136 11.05 -3.51 9.38
N LEU A 137 11.39 -2.71 10.39
CA LEU A 137 12.36 -1.62 10.26
C LEU A 137 13.80 -2.10 10.08
N LYS A 138 14.12 -3.33 10.51
CA LYS A 138 15.42 -3.97 10.31
C LYS A 138 15.65 -4.35 8.85
N HIS A 139 14.61 -4.83 8.16
CA HIS A 139 14.73 -5.40 6.82
C HIS A 139 14.18 -4.53 5.71
N VAL A 140 13.08 -3.81 5.96
CA VAL A 140 12.43 -2.96 4.97
C VAL A 140 13.03 -1.55 5.07
N PRO A 141 13.65 -1.03 4.00
CA PRO A 141 14.23 0.30 4.03
C PRO A 141 13.19 1.36 4.34
N LEU A 142 13.50 2.27 5.27
CA LEU A 142 12.58 3.34 5.67
C LEU A 142 12.12 4.20 4.48
N TRP A 143 13.01 4.44 3.51
CA TRP A 143 12.66 5.20 2.31
C TRP A 143 11.55 4.54 1.50
N TYR A 144 11.49 3.20 1.48
CA TYR A 144 10.48 2.46 0.74
C TYR A 144 9.11 2.62 1.41
N ILE A 145 9.06 2.45 2.74
CA ILE A 145 7.86 2.67 3.56
C ILE A 145 7.34 4.10 3.38
N LEU A 146 8.23 5.10 3.46
CA LEU A 146 7.85 6.51 3.29
C LEU A 146 7.38 6.80 1.87
N LEU A 147 8.02 6.21 0.85
CA LEU A 147 7.62 6.38 -0.53
C LEU A 147 6.22 5.82 -0.79
N GLU A 148 5.88 4.66 -0.24
CA GLU A 148 4.53 4.09 -0.34
C GLU A 148 3.47 5.01 0.26
N ILE A 149 3.72 5.47 1.50
CA ILE A 149 2.76 6.28 2.26
C ILE A 149 2.58 7.67 1.62
N PHE A 150 3.68 8.38 1.37
CA PHE A 150 3.63 9.78 0.94
C PHE A 150 3.64 9.95 -0.57
N GLY A 151 4.19 9.00 -1.33
CA GLY A 151 4.26 9.08 -2.79
C GLY A 151 2.87 9.02 -3.43
N PHE A 152 2.05 8.04 -3.05
CA PHE A 152 0.68 7.94 -3.53
C PHE A 152 -0.14 9.18 -3.17
N MET A 153 -0.02 9.63 -1.91
CA MET A 153 -0.72 10.82 -1.43
C MET A 153 -0.32 12.08 -2.19
N GLY A 154 0.99 12.28 -2.43
CA GLY A 154 1.48 13.42 -3.19
C GLY A 154 0.86 13.48 -4.59
N ILE A 155 0.87 12.35 -5.30
CA ILE A 155 0.24 12.24 -6.62
C ILE A 155 -1.26 12.52 -6.53
N TYR A 156 -1.96 11.88 -5.59
CA TYR A 156 -3.40 12.04 -5.41
C TYR A 156 -3.79 13.50 -5.11
N LEU A 157 -3.02 14.18 -4.27
CA LEU A 157 -3.23 15.57 -3.91
C LEU A 157 -3.05 16.51 -5.12
N ILE A 158 -2.00 16.29 -5.94
CA ILE A 158 -1.78 17.04 -7.18
C ILE A 158 -3.00 16.89 -8.10
N MET A 159 -3.49 15.66 -8.28
CA MET A 159 -4.64 15.37 -9.14
C MET A 159 -5.94 16.04 -8.63
N CYS A 160 -6.10 16.14 -7.32
CA CYS A 160 -7.27 16.80 -6.71
C CYS A 160 -7.18 18.33 -6.70
N SER A 161 -5.97 18.90 -6.79
CA SER A 161 -5.71 20.32 -6.57
C SER A 161 -5.50 21.12 -7.87
N ILE A 162 -4.92 20.49 -8.90
CA ILE A 162 -4.54 21.15 -10.14
C ILE A 162 -5.44 20.66 -11.27
N LYS A 163 -5.92 21.59 -12.10
CA LYS A 163 -6.54 21.23 -13.38
C LYS A 163 -5.45 20.79 -14.34
N GLY A 164 -5.50 19.54 -14.80
CA GLY A 164 -4.47 18.98 -15.66
C GLY A 164 -5.00 18.18 -16.84
N PRO A 165 -4.10 17.66 -17.69
CA PRO A 165 -4.46 16.86 -18.87
C PRO A 165 -5.36 15.66 -18.53
N TRP A 166 -5.19 15.10 -17.33
CA TRP A 166 -6.02 14.02 -16.79
C TRP A 166 -7.50 14.37 -16.71
N GLU A 167 -7.88 15.64 -16.50
CA GLU A 167 -9.30 16.03 -16.51
C GLU A 167 -9.94 15.72 -17.87
N ARG A 168 -9.21 15.89 -18.99
CA ARG A 168 -9.73 15.57 -20.32
C ARG A 168 -9.86 14.07 -20.55
N TRP A 169 -8.93 13.28 -20.01
CA TRP A 169 -8.94 11.82 -20.15
C TRP A 169 -10.04 11.16 -19.32
N PHE A 170 -10.40 11.74 -18.17
CA PHE A 170 -11.37 11.14 -17.25
C PHE A 170 -12.76 11.81 -17.26
N LEU A 171 -12.87 13.09 -17.65
CA LEU A 171 -14.13 13.84 -17.70
C LEU A 171 -14.59 14.13 -19.13
N GLY A 172 -13.73 13.92 -20.13
CA GLY A 172 -14.11 14.00 -21.54
C GLY A 172 -14.89 12.77 -21.96
N GLY A 173 -16.21 12.79 -21.78
CA GLY A 173 -17.08 11.91 -22.58
C GLY A 173 -16.87 12.15 -24.08
N PRO A 174 -17.26 11.21 -24.96
CA PRO A 174 -17.06 11.36 -26.40
C PRO A 174 -17.68 12.69 -26.85
N LYS A 175 -16.85 13.60 -27.36
CA LYS A 175 -17.35 14.74 -28.10
C LYS A 175 -17.96 14.16 -29.38
N HIS A 176 -19.27 14.30 -29.53
CA HIS A 176 -19.93 14.10 -30.82
C HIS A 176 -19.13 14.86 -31.88
N TYR A 177 -18.51 14.10 -32.78
CA TYR A 177 -18.14 14.55 -34.11
C TYR A 177 -19.24 14.10 -35.06
#